data_AF-A0A932B9M5-F1
#
_entry.id   AF-A0A932B9M5-F1
#
_cell.length_a   1.000
_cell.length_b   1.000
_cell.length_c   1.000
_cell.angle_alpha   90.00
_cell.angle_beta   90.00
_cell.angle_gamma   90.00
#
_symmetry.space_group_name_H-M   'P 1'
#
loop_
_entity.id
_entity.type
_entity.pdbx_description
1 polymer ?
#
loop_
_entity_poly.entity_id
_entity_poly.type
_entity_poly.pdbx_seq_one_letter_code
_entity_poly.pdbx_strand_id
1 'polypeptide(L)'
;MRYIPTPDEVVERLKKQAKRLQRSGAGKHADLLTRIAKQAGYDHWHHVVKCNANAKAVAQMRSIRDECESIIAAELRGQAKAVMTSNGVACPPFVLFSSGVGDAWLLEPDEHLAMCLVWHGERQTIGLRDDPDCIEVEWDCAFELLGDFFSVESQHPVIGTRAIGGYPLADVRKLLDQAQSTMMKMVSVIGQFDAVEITPEVVAQMVKKGLTEEEVLRLRAEGYRYSPGRDSLLGPIMSSEDDDT
;
A
#
# COMPACT_ATOMS: atom_id res chain seq x y z
N MET A 1 -8.67 -30.83 5.84
CA MET A 1 -9.73 -29.93 6.36
C MET A 1 -10.48 -29.38 5.17
N ARG A 2 -11.81 -29.53 5.13
CA ARG A 2 -12.65 -29.05 4.02
C ARG A 2 -12.99 -27.58 4.23
N TYR A 3 -12.78 -26.73 3.22
CA TYR A 3 -13.21 -25.34 3.29
C TYR A 3 -14.73 -25.21 3.47
N ILE A 4 -15.14 -24.32 4.38
CA ILE A 4 -16.53 -23.91 4.60
C ILE A 4 -16.58 -22.39 4.46
N PRO A 5 -17.51 -21.82 3.68
CA PRO A 5 -17.66 -20.37 3.60
C PRO A 5 -17.97 -19.76 4.98
N THR A 6 -17.02 -19.00 5.53
CA THR A 6 -17.11 -18.47 6.91
C THR A 6 -16.87 -16.95 6.94
N PRO A 7 -17.82 -16.12 6.49
CA PRO A 7 -17.72 -14.67 6.67
C PRO A 7 -17.83 -14.29 8.16
N ASP A 8 -17.49 -13.04 8.50
CA ASP A 8 -17.46 -12.56 9.89
C ASP A 8 -18.79 -12.72 10.62
N GLU A 9 -19.92 -12.55 9.91
CA GLU A 9 -21.25 -12.77 10.48
C GLU A 9 -21.44 -14.20 11.01
N VAL A 10 -20.86 -15.20 10.33
CA VAL A 10 -20.91 -16.59 10.77
C VAL A 10 -20.05 -16.77 12.03
N VAL A 11 -18.83 -16.24 12.04
CA VAL A 11 -17.94 -16.29 13.22
C VAL A 11 -18.61 -15.65 14.43
N GLU A 12 -19.18 -14.46 14.27
CA GLU A 12 -19.85 -13.73 15.34
C GLU A 12 -21.10 -14.44 15.83
N ARG A 13 -21.86 -15.08 14.93
CA ARG A 13 -22.99 -15.93 15.32
C ARG A 13 -22.54 -17.11 16.19
N LEU A 14 -21.48 -17.81 15.81
CA LEU A 14 -20.93 -18.95 16.58
C LEU A 14 -20.39 -18.50 17.94
N LYS A 15 -19.67 -17.36 18.01
CA LYS A 15 -19.22 -16.76 19.28
C LYS A 15 -20.40 -16.39 20.19
N LYS A 16 -21.45 -15.77 19.64
CA LYS A 16 -22.66 -15.40 20.40
C LYS A 16 -23.37 -16.63 20.97
N GLN A 17 -23.48 -17.72 20.20
CA GLN A 17 -24.02 -18.99 20.68
C GLN A 17 -23.18 -19.56 21.84
N ALA A 18 -21.85 -19.55 21.72
CA ALA A 18 -20.94 -20.06 22.75
C ALA A 18 -21.04 -19.24 24.04
N LYS A 19 -21.14 -17.91 23.91
CA LYS A 19 -21.33 -17.00 25.04
C LYS A 19 -22.67 -17.20 25.73
N ARG A 20 -23.74 -17.50 24.98
CA ARG A 20 -25.06 -17.82 25.54
C ARG A 20 -25.01 -19.11 26.38
N LEU A 21 -24.37 -20.17 25.86
CA LEU A 21 -24.19 -21.43 26.60
C LEU A 21 -23.29 -21.27 27.83
N GLN A 22 -22.26 -20.44 27.74
CA GLN A 22 -21.39 -20.16 28.87
C GLN A 22 -22.17 -19.49 30.01
N ARG A 23 -23.04 -18.52 29.69
CA ARG A 23 -23.90 -17.84 30.66
C ARG A 23 -24.90 -18.77 31.35
N SER A 24 -25.30 -19.86 30.69
CA SER A 24 -26.14 -20.90 31.30
C SER A 24 -25.34 -21.95 32.10
N GLY A 25 -24.05 -21.72 32.36
CA GLY A 25 -23.21 -22.60 33.18
C GLY A 25 -22.64 -23.82 32.44
N ALA A 26 -22.66 -23.85 31.10
CA ALA A 26 -22.29 -25.03 30.31
C ALA A 26 -20.76 -25.31 30.21
N GLY A 27 -19.93 -24.70 31.07
CA GLY A 27 -18.49 -24.94 31.13
C GLY A 27 -17.63 -23.82 30.51
N LYS A 28 -16.38 -24.15 30.18
CA LYS A 28 -15.38 -23.19 29.68
C LYS A 28 -15.71 -22.73 28.26
N HIS A 29 -15.48 -21.45 27.97
CA HIS A 29 -15.80 -20.85 26.68
C HIS A 29 -15.09 -21.51 25.50
N ALA A 30 -13.80 -21.86 25.64
CA ALA A 30 -13.01 -22.48 24.59
C ALA A 30 -13.56 -23.86 24.15
N ASP A 31 -14.00 -24.66 25.12
CA ASP A 31 -14.62 -25.97 24.86
C ASP A 31 -15.98 -25.80 24.17
N LEU A 32 -16.74 -24.79 24.58
CA LEU A 32 -18.03 -24.44 23.96
C LEU A 32 -17.87 -23.95 22.52
N LEU A 33 -16.85 -23.15 22.22
CA LEU A 33 -16.54 -22.75 20.84
C LEU A 33 -16.23 -23.95 19.96
N THR A 34 -15.44 -24.91 20.46
CA THR A 34 -15.14 -26.15 19.72
C THR A 34 -16.39 -27.02 19.55
N ARG A 35 -17.23 -27.13 20.58
CA ARG A 35 -18.51 -27.86 20.49
C ARG A 35 -19.45 -27.26 19.44
N ILE A 36 -19.61 -25.95 19.45
CA ILE A 36 -20.47 -25.24 18.48
C ILE A 36 -19.89 -25.32 17.07
N ALA A 37 -18.57 -25.20 16.91
CA ALA A 37 -17.90 -25.41 15.63
C ALA A 37 -18.23 -26.80 15.05
N LYS A 38 -18.11 -27.87 15.86
CA LYS A 38 -18.49 -29.23 15.47
C LYS A 38 -19.94 -29.36 15.08
N GLN A 39 -20.86 -28.75 15.82
CA GLN A 39 -22.29 -28.73 15.48
C GLN A 39 -22.58 -28.02 14.15
N ALA A 40 -21.76 -27.03 13.79
CA ALA A 40 -21.86 -26.29 12.54
C ALA A 40 -21.07 -26.94 11.37
N GLY A 41 -20.53 -28.16 11.56
CA GLY A 41 -19.86 -28.93 10.52
C GLY A 41 -18.34 -28.69 10.40
N TYR A 42 -17.73 -27.97 11.34
CA TYR A 42 -16.28 -27.77 11.38
C TYR A 42 -15.59 -28.80 12.30
N ASP A 43 -14.31 -29.12 12.06
CA ASP A 43 -13.57 -30.05 12.92
C ASP A 43 -13.34 -29.52 14.35
N HIS A 44 -13.01 -28.23 14.48
CA HIS A 44 -12.79 -27.52 15.75
C HIS A 44 -12.78 -25.99 15.55
N TRP A 45 -12.70 -25.20 16.63
CA TRP A 45 -12.72 -23.73 16.52
C TRP A 45 -11.60 -23.17 15.62
N HIS A 46 -10.39 -23.75 15.67
CA HIS A 46 -9.31 -23.32 14.78
C HIS A 46 -9.61 -23.54 13.28
N HIS A 47 -10.49 -24.49 12.92
CA HIS A 47 -10.95 -24.69 11.53
C HIS A 47 -11.86 -23.54 11.09
N VAL A 48 -12.72 -23.04 12.00
CA VAL A 48 -13.55 -21.83 11.77
C VAL A 48 -12.67 -20.62 11.51
N VAL A 49 -11.61 -20.43 12.31
CA VAL A 49 -10.68 -19.31 12.16
C VAL A 49 -9.96 -19.36 10.81
N LYS A 50 -9.46 -20.54 10.40
CA LYS A 50 -8.83 -20.73 9.09
C LYS A 50 -9.78 -20.45 7.93
N CYS A 51 -11.01 -20.98 8.00
CA CYS A 51 -12.02 -20.73 6.97
C CYS A 51 -12.40 -19.24 6.88
N ASN A 52 -12.44 -18.53 8.01
CA ASN A 52 -12.70 -17.09 8.03
C ASN A 52 -11.54 -16.27 7.48
N ALA A 53 -10.30 -16.62 7.78
CA ALA A 53 -9.13 -15.97 7.19
C ALA A 53 -9.14 -16.09 5.65
N ASN A 54 -9.42 -17.28 5.12
CA ASN A 54 -9.56 -17.47 3.67
C ASN A 54 -10.76 -16.67 3.11
N ALA A 55 -11.93 -16.68 3.77
CA ALA A 55 -13.07 -15.87 3.33
C ALA A 55 -12.75 -14.36 3.27
N LYS A 56 -11.94 -13.85 4.21
CA LYS A 56 -11.46 -12.47 4.22
C LYS A 56 -10.46 -12.19 3.11
N ALA A 57 -9.53 -13.10 2.86
CA ALA A 57 -8.59 -13.01 1.74
C ALA A 57 -9.34 -12.85 0.42
N VAL A 58 -10.29 -13.74 0.14
CA VAL A 58 -11.12 -13.69 -1.08
C VAL A 58 -11.92 -12.39 -1.18
N ALA A 59 -12.49 -11.90 -0.08
CA ALA A 59 -13.21 -10.63 -0.07
C ALA A 59 -12.27 -9.44 -0.36
N GLN A 60 -11.07 -9.45 0.22
CA GLN A 60 -10.04 -8.44 -0.04
C GLN A 60 -9.65 -8.42 -1.52
N MET A 61 -9.43 -9.57 -2.14
CA MET A 61 -9.10 -9.66 -3.58
C MET A 61 -10.16 -9.03 -4.48
N ARG A 62 -11.44 -9.34 -4.21
CA ARG A 62 -12.55 -8.74 -4.96
C ARG A 62 -12.56 -7.23 -4.80
N SER A 63 -12.37 -6.73 -3.58
CA SER A 63 -12.27 -5.30 -3.32
C SER A 63 -11.13 -4.64 -4.09
N ILE A 64 -9.95 -5.26 -4.15
CA ILE A 64 -8.80 -4.73 -4.90
C ILE A 64 -9.12 -4.69 -6.40
N ARG A 65 -9.71 -5.76 -6.94
CA ARG A 65 -10.12 -5.83 -8.34
C ARG A 65 -11.14 -4.74 -8.67
N ASP A 66 -12.14 -4.54 -7.82
CA ASP A 66 -13.15 -3.49 -8.00
C ASP A 66 -12.52 -2.08 -7.98
N GLU A 67 -11.50 -1.85 -7.14
CA GLU A 67 -10.74 -0.59 -7.13
C GLU A 67 -9.90 -0.42 -8.40
N CYS A 68 -9.26 -1.49 -8.91
CA CYS A 68 -8.57 -1.44 -10.21
C CYS A 68 -9.53 -1.02 -11.33
N GLU A 69 -10.71 -1.65 -11.41
CA GLU A 69 -11.73 -1.30 -12.41
C GLU A 69 -12.23 0.14 -12.26
N SER A 70 -12.44 0.59 -11.03
CA SER A 70 -12.84 1.96 -10.68
C SER A 70 -11.81 2.99 -11.14
N ILE A 71 -10.51 2.71 -10.98
CA ILE A 71 -9.41 3.58 -11.39
C ILE A 71 -9.22 3.58 -12.91
N ILE A 72 -9.29 2.41 -13.56
CA ILE A 72 -9.27 2.33 -15.03
C ILE A 72 -10.42 3.14 -15.62
N ALA A 73 -11.63 3.01 -15.06
CA ALA A 73 -12.80 3.77 -15.52
C ALA A 73 -12.67 5.28 -15.28
N ALA A 74 -11.96 5.72 -14.24
CA ALA A 74 -11.65 7.12 -14.01
C ALA A 74 -10.66 7.65 -15.07
N GLU A 75 -9.60 6.90 -15.35
CA GLU A 75 -8.60 7.27 -16.36
C GLU A 75 -9.21 7.41 -17.75
N LEU A 76 -10.03 6.43 -18.16
CA LEU A 76 -10.70 6.47 -19.46
C LEU A 76 -11.72 7.62 -19.60
N ARG A 77 -12.07 8.30 -18.50
CA ARG A 77 -12.86 9.54 -18.50
C ARG A 77 -12.00 10.81 -18.39
N GLY A 78 -10.68 10.69 -18.37
CA GLY A 78 -9.74 11.80 -18.17
C GLY A 78 -9.78 12.36 -16.74
N GLN A 79 -10.11 11.53 -15.74
CA GLN A 79 -10.23 11.96 -14.35
C GLN A 79 -9.02 11.49 -13.55
N ALA A 80 -8.23 12.43 -13.03
CA ALA A 80 -7.21 12.12 -12.06
C ALA A 80 -7.85 11.72 -10.73
N LYS A 81 -7.45 10.57 -10.19
CA LYS A 81 -7.96 10.01 -8.93
C LYS A 81 -6.90 9.12 -8.32
N ALA A 82 -6.71 9.19 -7.01
CA ALA A 82 -5.86 8.27 -6.26
C ALA A 82 -6.62 7.69 -5.06
N VAL A 83 -6.43 6.40 -4.79
CA VAL A 83 -7.06 5.66 -3.69
C VAL A 83 -6.06 4.69 -3.05
N MET A 84 -6.29 4.36 -1.79
CA MET A 84 -5.54 3.32 -1.07
C MET A 84 -6.52 2.19 -0.72
N THR A 85 -6.11 0.95 -0.96
CA THR A 85 -6.92 -0.21 -0.59
C THR A 85 -6.91 -0.39 0.92
N SER A 86 -7.92 -1.07 1.46
CA SER A 86 -7.95 -1.40 2.87
C SER A 86 -6.85 -2.40 3.21
N ASN A 87 -6.20 -2.21 4.35
CA ASN A 87 -5.35 -3.25 4.95
C ASN A 87 -6.17 -4.53 5.18
N GLY A 88 -5.59 -5.69 4.91
CA GLY A 88 -6.30 -6.95 5.05
C GLY A 88 -5.38 -8.11 5.42
N VAL A 89 -5.95 -9.30 5.47
CA VAL A 89 -5.27 -10.49 5.99
C VAL A 89 -4.37 -11.17 4.97
N ALA A 90 -4.56 -10.88 3.67
CA ALA A 90 -3.86 -11.57 2.58
C ALA A 90 -2.76 -10.73 1.95
N CYS A 91 -2.93 -9.41 1.89
CA CYS A 91 -1.90 -8.49 1.41
C CYS A 91 -1.94 -7.15 2.16
N PRO A 92 -0.81 -6.41 2.20
CA PRO A 92 -0.77 -5.03 2.66
C PRO A 92 -1.64 -4.10 1.79
N PRO A 93 -1.91 -2.87 2.26
CA PRO A 93 -2.59 -1.87 1.43
C PRO A 93 -1.75 -1.51 0.20
N PHE A 94 -2.40 -1.36 -0.94
CA PHE A 94 -1.83 -0.88 -2.19
C PHE A 94 -2.35 0.52 -2.49
N VAL A 95 -1.62 1.26 -3.30
CA VAL A 95 -2.05 2.57 -3.81
C VAL A 95 -2.40 2.44 -5.28
N LEU A 96 -3.57 2.93 -5.67
CA LEU A 96 -3.98 2.99 -7.08
C LEU A 96 -4.16 4.44 -7.47
N PHE A 97 -3.73 4.79 -8.68
CA PHE A 97 -4.04 6.10 -9.22
C PHE A 97 -4.28 6.09 -10.72
N SER A 98 -5.05 7.08 -11.15
CA SER A 98 -5.27 7.51 -12.52
C SER A 98 -4.68 8.91 -12.64
N SER A 99 -3.93 9.15 -13.71
CA SER A 99 -3.28 10.41 -14.01
C SER A 99 -4.23 11.45 -14.63
N GLY A 100 -5.31 10.99 -15.26
CA GLY A 100 -6.23 11.80 -16.06
C GLY A 100 -5.67 12.23 -17.42
N VAL A 101 -4.47 11.80 -17.78
CA VAL A 101 -3.75 12.20 -19.02
C VAL A 101 -3.33 11.02 -19.89
N GLY A 102 -3.74 9.80 -19.54
CA GLY A 102 -3.56 8.59 -20.34
C GLY A 102 -3.16 7.36 -19.54
N ASP A 103 -2.75 7.49 -18.28
CA ASP A 103 -2.08 6.41 -17.56
C ASP A 103 -2.67 6.13 -16.19
N ALA A 104 -2.70 4.85 -15.80
CA ALA A 104 -3.17 4.41 -14.48
C ALA A 104 -2.33 3.24 -13.96
N TRP A 105 -2.18 3.16 -12.63
CA TRP A 105 -1.23 2.28 -11.97
C TRP A 105 -1.77 1.70 -10.66
N LEU A 106 -1.33 0.49 -10.32
CA LEU A 106 -1.37 -0.12 -8.99
C LEU A 106 0.06 -0.15 -8.44
N LEU A 107 0.25 0.28 -7.20
CA LEU A 107 1.55 0.40 -6.54
C LEU A 107 1.61 -0.39 -5.24
N GLU A 108 2.72 -1.09 -5.04
CA GLU A 108 3.15 -1.73 -3.80
C GLU A 108 4.11 -0.78 -3.06
N PRO A 109 3.77 -0.30 -1.85
CA PRO A 109 4.55 0.75 -1.17
C PRO A 109 5.90 0.32 -0.55
N ASP A 110 6.08 -0.94 -0.18
CA ASP A 110 7.21 -1.40 0.63
C ASP A 110 8.39 -1.88 -0.25
N GLU A 111 8.09 -2.62 -1.32
CA GLU A 111 9.02 -3.18 -2.31
C GLU A 111 9.12 -2.30 -3.56
N HIS A 112 8.36 -1.20 -3.64
CA HIS A 112 8.39 -0.26 -4.77
C HIS A 112 8.04 -0.92 -6.12
N LEU A 113 7.05 -1.80 -6.11
CA LEU A 113 6.56 -2.52 -7.29
C LEU A 113 5.33 -1.83 -7.87
N ALA A 114 5.17 -1.90 -9.19
CA ALA A 114 4.05 -1.31 -9.90
C ALA A 114 3.52 -2.23 -11.00
N MET A 115 2.20 -2.20 -11.20
CA MET A 115 1.51 -2.82 -12.32
C MET A 115 0.80 -1.72 -13.10
N CYS A 116 0.99 -1.73 -14.42
CA CYS A 116 0.33 -0.77 -15.30
C CYS A 116 -1.12 -1.22 -15.55
N LEU A 117 -2.09 -0.33 -15.34
CA LEU A 117 -3.51 -0.60 -15.56
C LEU A 117 -4.01 0.02 -16.86
N VAL A 118 -3.51 1.21 -17.18
CA VAL A 118 -3.75 1.93 -18.44
C VAL A 118 -2.44 2.59 -18.87
N TRP A 119 -2.12 2.51 -20.15
CA TRP A 119 -0.96 3.14 -20.76
C TRP A 119 -1.38 3.91 -22.01
N HIS A 120 -1.17 5.22 -22.04
CA HIS A 120 -1.57 6.12 -23.13
C HIS A 120 -3.01 5.90 -23.63
N GLY A 121 -3.95 5.70 -22.69
CA GLY A 121 -5.37 5.47 -22.96
C GLY A 121 -5.72 4.02 -23.29
N GLU A 122 -4.73 3.13 -23.40
CA GLU A 122 -4.94 1.70 -23.67
C GLU A 122 -4.95 0.90 -22.37
N ARG A 123 -6.05 0.20 -22.13
CA ARG A 123 -6.20 -0.70 -20.99
C ARG A 123 -5.23 -1.88 -21.09
N GLN A 124 -4.55 -2.16 -19.98
CA GLN A 124 -3.65 -3.30 -19.82
C GLN A 124 -4.36 -4.49 -19.16
N THR A 125 -3.73 -5.67 -19.22
CA THR A 125 -4.25 -6.88 -18.56
C THR A 125 -3.97 -6.80 -17.06
N ILE A 126 -4.98 -7.07 -16.23
CA ILE A 126 -4.81 -7.09 -14.77
C ILE A 126 -4.28 -8.46 -14.34
N GLY A 127 -3.03 -8.51 -13.93
CA GLY A 127 -2.33 -9.71 -13.42
C GLY A 127 -2.63 -10.02 -11.95
N LEU A 128 -3.90 -10.10 -11.56
CA LEU A 128 -4.30 -10.53 -10.21
C LEU A 128 -4.77 -11.99 -10.25
N ARG A 129 -4.03 -12.91 -9.63
CA ARG A 129 -4.37 -14.33 -9.53
C ARG A 129 -4.89 -14.69 -8.14
N ASP A 130 -5.95 -15.49 -8.14
CA ASP A 130 -6.53 -16.07 -6.93
C ASP A 130 -5.75 -17.32 -6.53
N ASP A 131 -4.83 -17.20 -5.57
CA ASP A 131 -4.32 -18.36 -4.84
C ASP A 131 -5.05 -18.48 -3.47
N PRO A 132 -5.42 -19.69 -3.02
CA PRO A 132 -6.13 -19.89 -1.75
C PRO A 132 -5.38 -19.39 -0.50
N ASP A 133 -4.06 -19.26 -0.58
CA ASP A 133 -3.17 -18.94 0.54
C ASP A 133 -2.47 -17.58 0.41
N CYS A 134 -2.34 -17.02 -0.80
CA CYS A 134 -1.80 -15.68 -1.03
C CYS A 134 -2.45 -14.94 -2.21
N ILE A 135 -2.34 -13.60 -2.22
CA ILE A 135 -2.66 -12.81 -3.41
C ILE A 135 -1.39 -12.73 -4.24
N GLU A 136 -1.42 -13.29 -5.45
CA GLU A 136 -0.34 -13.10 -6.41
C GLU A 136 -0.70 -11.94 -7.34
N VAL A 137 0.08 -10.86 -7.22
CA VAL A 137 0.08 -9.77 -8.18
C VAL A 137 1.27 -9.97 -9.10
N GLU A 138 1.02 -10.03 -10.40
CA GLU A 138 2.07 -10.01 -11.42
C GLU A 138 2.52 -8.56 -11.60
N TRP A 139 3.60 -8.21 -10.91
CA TRP A 139 4.20 -6.88 -11.01
C TRP A 139 5.00 -6.75 -12.31
N ASP A 140 4.74 -5.70 -13.08
CA ASP A 140 5.36 -5.47 -14.39
C ASP A 140 6.56 -4.51 -14.32
N CYS A 141 6.66 -3.76 -13.22
CA CYS A 141 7.58 -2.64 -13.07
C CYS A 141 8.09 -2.52 -11.63
N ALA A 142 9.30 -1.99 -11.48
CA ALA A 142 9.69 -1.25 -10.28
C ALA A 142 9.43 0.24 -10.50
N PHE A 143 9.18 1.01 -9.44
CA PHE A 143 8.96 2.45 -9.54
C PHE A 143 9.71 3.24 -8.48
N GLU A 144 10.02 4.49 -8.82
CA GLU A 144 10.49 5.49 -7.87
C GLU A 144 9.78 6.81 -8.10
N LEU A 145 9.59 7.58 -7.03
CA LEU A 145 9.12 8.96 -7.14
C LEU A 145 10.32 9.89 -7.06
N LEU A 146 10.58 10.64 -8.13
CA LEU A 146 11.74 11.53 -8.23
C LEU A 146 11.27 12.95 -8.47
N GLY A 147 11.03 13.72 -7.41
CA GLY A 147 10.57 15.11 -7.52
C GLY A 147 9.20 15.22 -8.20
N ASP A 148 9.12 15.77 -9.40
CA ASP A 148 7.85 15.85 -10.15
C ASP A 148 7.63 14.64 -11.10
N PHE A 149 8.52 13.63 -11.05
CA PHE A 149 8.53 12.51 -11.98
C PHE A 149 8.23 11.16 -11.31
N PHE A 150 7.46 10.34 -12.02
CA PHE A 150 7.25 8.94 -11.76
C PHE A 150 8.23 8.14 -12.62
N SER A 151 9.27 7.59 -12.00
CA SER A 151 10.26 6.76 -12.66
C SER A 151 9.80 5.32 -12.65
N VAL A 152 9.90 4.62 -13.78
CA VAL A 152 9.59 3.20 -13.89
C VAL A 152 10.72 2.45 -14.56
N GLU A 153 10.96 1.25 -14.08
CA GLU A 153 11.78 0.23 -14.74
C GLU A 153 10.89 -0.96 -15.05
N SER A 154 10.51 -1.11 -16.33
CA SER A 154 9.63 -2.18 -16.79
C SER A 154 10.28 -3.04 -17.85
N GLN A 155 9.99 -4.34 -17.81
CA GLN A 155 10.29 -5.25 -18.92
C GLN A 155 9.22 -5.20 -20.03
N HIS A 156 8.10 -4.48 -19.79
CA HIS A 156 7.04 -4.32 -20.78
C HIS A 156 7.56 -3.52 -21.98
N PRO A 157 7.46 -4.04 -23.22
CA PRO A 157 8.16 -3.48 -24.38
C PRO A 157 7.74 -2.05 -24.75
N VAL A 158 6.52 -1.64 -24.36
CA VAL A 158 5.98 -0.30 -24.67
C VAL A 158 6.28 0.71 -23.56
N ILE A 159 6.46 0.24 -22.31
CA ILE A 159 6.74 1.10 -21.14
C ILE A 159 8.25 1.22 -20.96
N GLY A 160 8.99 0.11 -20.89
CA GLY A 160 10.44 0.14 -20.70
C GLY A 160 10.86 0.93 -19.46
N THR A 161 12.09 1.46 -19.49
CA THR A 161 12.62 2.34 -18.45
C THR A 161 12.43 3.81 -18.84
N ARG A 162 11.74 4.60 -18.01
CA ARG A 162 11.54 6.05 -18.25
C ARG A 162 11.10 6.81 -17.00
N ALA A 163 11.28 8.13 -17.06
CA ALA A 163 10.70 9.09 -16.12
C ALA A 163 9.49 9.79 -16.75
N ILE A 164 8.37 9.85 -16.03
CA ILE A 164 7.09 10.35 -16.53
C ILE A 164 6.64 11.53 -15.67
N GLY A 165 6.38 12.68 -16.30
CA GLY A 165 5.90 13.89 -15.63
C GLY A 165 4.40 14.11 -15.81
N GLY A 166 3.82 14.99 -15.00
CA GLY A 166 2.42 15.40 -15.10
C GLY A 166 1.42 14.55 -14.31
N TYR A 167 1.90 13.53 -13.59
CA TYR A 167 1.07 12.72 -12.70
C TYR A 167 0.75 13.44 -11.39
N PRO A 168 -0.36 13.08 -10.70
CA PRO A 168 -0.79 13.68 -9.43
C PRO A 168 0.06 13.19 -8.24
N LEU A 169 1.39 13.36 -8.31
CA LEU A 169 2.33 12.71 -7.38
C LEU A 169 2.24 13.21 -5.94
N ALA A 170 1.72 14.41 -5.71
CA ALA A 170 1.50 14.91 -4.35
C ALA A 170 0.49 14.03 -3.59
N ASP A 171 -0.63 13.67 -4.22
CA ASP A 171 -1.65 12.81 -3.63
C ASP A 171 -1.15 11.36 -3.55
N VAL A 172 -0.44 10.88 -4.58
CA VAL A 172 0.15 9.53 -4.60
C VAL A 172 1.16 9.37 -3.47
N ARG A 173 2.06 10.33 -3.25
CA ARG A 173 3.02 10.32 -2.12
C ARG A 173 2.33 10.21 -0.78
N LYS A 174 1.28 11.01 -0.56
CA LYS A 174 0.53 11.00 0.69
C LYS A 174 -0.08 9.62 0.95
N LEU A 175 -0.63 8.97 -0.07
CA LEU A 175 -1.21 7.64 0.07
C LEU A 175 -0.13 6.56 0.24
N LEU A 176 1.01 6.66 -0.46
CA LEU A 176 2.13 5.74 -0.28
C LEU A 176 2.70 5.83 1.13
N ASP A 177 2.89 7.03 1.66
CA ASP A 177 3.28 7.21 3.06
C ASP A 177 2.24 6.59 3.99
N GLN A 178 0.93 6.77 3.76
CA GLN A 178 -0.09 6.14 4.60
C GLN A 178 -0.09 4.60 4.52
N ALA A 179 0.20 4.04 3.36
CA ALA A 179 0.16 2.61 3.09
C ALA A 179 1.43 1.88 3.56
N GLN A 180 2.58 2.56 3.56
CA GLN A 180 3.87 1.96 3.90
C GLN A 180 3.90 1.40 5.32
N SER A 181 4.48 0.22 5.49
CA SER A 181 4.57 -0.42 6.80
C SER A 181 5.44 0.37 7.77
N THR A 182 5.12 0.29 9.07
CA THR A 182 5.87 1.01 10.12
C THR A 182 7.36 0.66 10.10
N MET A 183 7.69 -0.60 9.78
CA MET A 183 9.08 -1.06 9.68
C MET A 183 9.82 -0.32 8.56
N MET A 184 9.22 -0.25 7.36
CA MET A 184 9.85 0.43 6.22
C MET A 184 9.94 1.94 6.41
N LYS A 185 8.95 2.55 7.09
CA LYS A 185 9.05 3.96 7.52
C LYS A 185 10.25 4.21 8.42
N MET A 186 10.49 3.35 9.40
CA MET A 186 11.65 3.49 10.29
C MET A 186 12.97 3.36 9.53
N VAL A 187 13.07 2.36 8.64
CA VAL A 187 14.26 2.14 7.82
C VAL A 187 14.55 3.35 6.92
N SER A 188 13.55 3.93 6.27
CA SER A 188 13.73 5.09 5.39
C SER A 188 14.09 6.38 6.14
N VAL A 189 13.53 6.62 7.34
CA VAL A 189 13.86 7.80 8.16
C VAL A 189 15.29 7.72 8.68
N ILE A 190 15.71 6.55 9.19
CA ILE A 190 17.04 6.39 9.79
C ILE A 190 18.13 6.36 8.71
N GLY A 191 17.88 5.65 7.60
CA GLY A 191 18.88 5.46 6.56
C GLY A 191 19.08 6.66 5.63
N GLN A 192 18.07 7.54 5.49
CA GLN A 192 18.06 8.64 4.51
C GLN A 192 18.65 8.22 3.14
N PHE A 193 18.31 7.03 2.66
CA PHE A 193 19.01 6.37 1.54
C PHE A 193 18.90 7.13 0.22
N ASP A 194 17.82 7.88 0.03
CA ASP A 194 17.56 8.68 -1.17
C ASP A 194 18.00 10.15 -0.99
N ALA A 195 18.57 10.52 0.16
CA ALA A 195 18.97 11.90 0.39
C ALA A 195 20.16 12.28 -0.51
N VAL A 196 20.02 13.38 -1.23
CA VAL A 196 21.03 13.98 -2.11
C VAL A 196 21.37 15.40 -1.65
N GLU A 197 22.49 15.93 -2.13
CA GLU A 197 22.85 17.32 -1.86
C GLU A 197 21.83 18.30 -2.45
N ILE A 198 21.64 19.43 -1.76
CA ILE A 198 20.80 20.52 -2.25
C ILE A 198 21.58 21.27 -3.36
N THR A 199 21.34 20.89 -4.61
CA THR A 199 21.93 21.55 -5.80
C THR A 199 21.15 22.83 -6.17
N PRO A 200 21.68 23.70 -7.07
CA PRO A 200 20.94 24.87 -7.55
C PRO A 200 19.57 24.52 -8.16
N GLU A 201 19.45 23.37 -8.81
CA GLU A 201 18.19 22.87 -9.37
C GLU A 201 17.18 22.53 -8.26
N VAL A 202 17.64 21.90 -7.17
CA VAL A 202 16.81 21.64 -5.99
C VAL A 202 16.36 22.95 -5.35
N VAL A 203 17.25 23.95 -5.26
CA VAL A 203 16.88 25.28 -4.75
C VAL A 203 15.75 25.88 -5.58
N ALA A 204 15.88 25.90 -6.90
CA ALA A 204 14.85 26.42 -7.80
C ALA A 204 13.52 25.64 -7.65
N GLN A 205 13.59 24.32 -7.48
CA GLN A 205 12.41 23.48 -7.25
C GLN A 205 11.72 23.81 -5.92
N MET A 206 12.47 23.95 -4.83
CA MET A 206 11.92 24.28 -3.51
C MET A 206 11.30 25.68 -3.50
N VAL A 207 11.91 26.64 -4.21
CA VAL A 207 11.34 27.99 -4.39
C VAL A 207 10.00 27.95 -5.12
N LYS A 208 9.89 27.14 -6.18
CA LYS A 208 8.62 26.92 -6.89
C LYS A 208 7.52 26.36 -5.98
N LYS A 209 7.89 25.65 -4.91
CA LYS A 209 6.96 25.12 -3.91
C LYS A 209 6.62 26.08 -2.77
N GLY A 210 7.16 27.30 -2.80
CA GLY A 210 6.82 28.36 -1.86
C GLY A 210 7.85 28.63 -0.75
N LEU A 211 9.00 27.93 -0.76
CA LEU A 211 10.13 28.30 0.11
C LEU A 211 10.87 29.52 -0.46
N THR A 212 11.57 30.26 0.38
CA THR A 212 12.45 31.34 -0.12
C THR A 212 13.84 30.79 -0.46
N GLU A 213 14.52 31.38 -1.45
CA GLU A 213 15.87 30.96 -1.83
C GLU A 213 16.85 31.06 -0.64
N GLU A 214 16.76 32.14 0.13
CA GLU A 214 17.56 32.36 1.33
C GLU A 214 17.34 31.27 2.39
N GLU A 215 16.10 30.84 2.59
CA GLU A 215 15.75 29.77 3.51
C GLU A 215 16.33 28.42 3.08
N VAL A 216 16.23 28.07 1.79
CA VAL A 216 16.76 26.79 1.30
C VAL A 216 18.29 26.76 1.37
N LEU A 217 18.96 27.87 1.05
CA LEU A 217 20.42 27.99 1.19
C LEU A 217 20.88 27.94 2.65
N ARG A 218 20.10 28.52 3.57
CA ARG A 218 20.37 28.39 5.02
C ARG A 218 20.27 26.94 5.47
N LEU A 219 19.19 26.24 5.10
CA LEU A 219 19.02 24.82 5.43
C LEU A 219 20.15 23.96 4.86
N ARG A 220 20.60 24.24 3.63
CA ARG A 220 21.78 23.60 3.04
C ARG A 220 23.04 23.80 3.89
N ALA A 221 23.27 25.02 4.38
CA ALA A 221 24.42 25.33 5.24
C ALA A 221 24.32 24.63 6.62
N GLU A 222 23.11 24.39 7.10
CA GLU A 222 22.81 23.62 8.33
C GLU A 222 22.90 22.09 8.13
N GLY A 223 23.30 21.62 6.95
CA GLY A 223 23.50 20.19 6.66
C GLY A 223 22.23 19.45 6.23
N TYR A 224 21.15 20.16 5.89
CA TYR A 224 19.97 19.54 5.29
C TYR A 224 20.28 18.96 3.91
N ARG A 225 19.58 17.89 3.59
CA ARG A 225 19.66 17.19 2.30
C ARG A 225 18.28 17.11 1.67
N TYR A 226 18.21 16.90 0.36
CA TYR A 226 16.95 16.74 -0.35
C TYR A 226 16.64 15.27 -0.57
N SER A 227 15.41 14.83 -0.29
CA SER A 227 14.93 13.49 -0.62
C SER A 227 14.00 13.59 -1.83
N PRO A 228 14.39 13.06 -3.01
CA PRO A 228 13.54 13.03 -4.20
C PRO A 228 12.27 12.19 -4.00
N GLY A 229 12.36 11.10 -3.22
CA GLY A 229 11.24 10.21 -2.89
C GLY A 229 10.12 10.93 -2.16
N ARG A 230 10.49 11.62 -1.08
CA ARG A 230 9.57 12.42 -0.26
C ARG A 230 9.31 13.79 -0.84
N ASP A 231 10.14 14.19 -1.80
CA ASP A 231 10.07 15.47 -2.49
C ASP A 231 10.17 16.66 -1.49
N SER A 232 11.02 16.47 -0.47
CA SER A 232 11.15 17.33 0.71
C SER A 232 12.60 17.44 1.21
N LEU A 233 12.89 18.49 2.00
CA LEU A 233 14.17 18.65 2.69
C LEU A 233 14.20 17.85 4.00
N LEU A 234 15.27 17.11 4.23
CA LEU A 234 15.52 16.29 5.43
C LEU A 234 16.62 16.92 6.28
N GLY A 235 16.38 16.96 7.59
CA GLY A 235 17.38 17.41 8.55
C GLY A 235 18.61 16.49 8.59
N PRO A 236 19.75 17.00 9.11
CA PRO A 236 20.96 16.20 9.25
C PRO A 236 20.72 14.96 10.11
N ILE A 237 21.40 13.86 9.78
CA ILE A 237 21.42 12.65 10.61
C ILE A 237 22.18 13.03 11.89
N MET A 238 21.48 13.08 13.03
CA MET A 238 22.14 13.24 14.32
C MET A 238 22.99 12.01 14.59
N SER A 239 24.31 12.14 14.44
CA SER A 239 25.25 11.16 15.00
C SER A 239 25.10 11.19 16.50
N SER A 240 24.97 10.02 17.13
CA SER A 240 24.87 9.84 18.59
C SER A 240 26.14 10.22 19.37
N GLU A 241 26.95 11.13 18.84
CA GLU A 241 28.16 11.67 19.48
C GLU A 241 27.91 13.00 20.19
N ASP A 242 26.73 13.61 20.03
CA ASP A 242 26.37 14.89 20.65
C ASP A 242 25.58 14.76 21.97
N ASP A 243 25.38 13.54 22.49
CA ASP A 243 24.64 13.30 23.75
C ASP A 243 25.55 13.32 25.01
N ASP A 244 26.84 13.63 24.86
CA ASP A 244 27.81 13.79 25.96
C ASP A 244 28.35 15.24 26.01
N THR A 245 27.51 16.21 26.43
CA THR A 245 27.99 17.46 27.08
C THR A 245 27.09 17.94 28.21
#